data_AF-A3SPV3-F1
#
_entry.id   AF-A3SPV3-F1
#
_cell.length_a   1.000
_cell.length_b   1.000
_cell.length_c   1.000
_cell.angle_alpha   90.00
_cell.angle_beta   90.00
_cell.angle_gamma   90.00
#
_symmetry.space_group_name_H-M   'P 1'
#
loop_
_entity.id
_entity.type
_entity.pdbx_description
1 polymer ?
#
loop_
_entity_poly.entity_id
_entity_poly.type
_entity_poly.pdbx_seq_one_letter_code
_entity_poly.pdbx_strand_id
1 'polypeptide(L)'
;MRHTLPLAPQFYVTAPQPCPYLPGRMERKLFTALQGDEAQRLNDSLSKQGFRRSQNVLYRPACADCAACLSARIDVSRFSPTKSQKRVQRRNEHLERRATSPWATEDQYDLFRDYLDARHASGGMADMDAFEFAAMVEETPVRTRVVEYIDRDSGALMASCLTDILDDGVSMVYSFFNPSIARQSPGTYLILDHIQMCRDLGLPYVYLGYWVPGSPKMGYKAGFSGIELYVGGQWEDMRPSEDYEDRAHPLHSDPIAEQVADIVLPDGMARHSGATR
;
A
#
# COMPACT_ATOMS: atom_id res chain seq x y z
N MET A 1 14.73 -25.80 -25.37
CA MET A 1 13.84 -25.15 -24.37
C MET A 1 12.79 -24.38 -25.14
N ARG A 2 11.49 -24.64 -24.92
CA ARG A 2 10.44 -23.79 -25.50
C ARG A 2 10.39 -22.52 -24.66
N HIS A 3 10.96 -21.44 -25.17
CA HIS A 3 10.74 -20.10 -24.61
C HIS A 3 9.32 -19.70 -25.00
N THR A 4 8.36 -19.98 -24.12
CA THR A 4 7.05 -19.34 -24.21
C THR A 4 7.28 -17.86 -23.98
N LEU A 5 6.92 -17.03 -24.96
CA LEU A 5 6.99 -15.57 -24.81
C LEU A 5 6.19 -15.18 -23.56
N PRO A 6 6.69 -14.27 -22.70
CA PRO A 6 5.93 -13.82 -21.54
C PRO A 6 4.60 -13.23 -22.02
N LEU A 7 3.50 -13.74 -21.47
CA LEU A 7 2.17 -13.23 -21.75
C LEU A 7 2.11 -11.78 -21.26
N ALA A 8 1.66 -10.90 -22.16
CA ALA A 8 1.35 -9.53 -21.83
C ALA A 8 0.43 -9.46 -20.59
N PRO A 9 0.71 -8.57 -19.62
CA PRO A 9 -0.23 -8.33 -18.52
C PRO A 9 -1.59 -7.92 -19.06
N GLN A 10 -2.64 -8.62 -18.62
CA GLN A 10 -4.02 -8.26 -18.93
C GLN A 10 -4.59 -7.40 -17.82
N PHE A 11 -5.34 -6.36 -18.19
CA PHE A 11 -5.97 -5.46 -17.24
C PHE A 11 -7.48 -5.66 -17.25
N TYR A 12 -8.06 -5.73 -16.06
CA TYR A 12 -9.49 -5.92 -15.84
C TYR A 12 -10.02 -4.82 -14.94
N VAL A 13 -11.33 -4.56 -15.02
CA VAL A 13 -12.00 -3.62 -14.12
C VAL A 13 -13.07 -4.34 -13.33
N THR A 14 -13.09 -4.14 -12.01
CA THR A 14 -14.11 -4.72 -11.14
C THR A 14 -15.51 -4.14 -11.43
N ALA A 15 -16.53 -4.89 -11.06
CA ALA A 15 -17.87 -4.35 -10.90
C ALA A 15 -17.89 -3.22 -9.85
N PRO A 16 -18.80 -2.23 -9.96
CA PRO A 16 -18.96 -1.19 -8.95
C PRO A 16 -19.33 -1.80 -7.60
N GLN A 17 -18.70 -1.32 -6.52
CA GLN A 17 -19.01 -1.68 -5.13
C GLN A 17 -19.08 -0.41 -4.25
N PRO A 18 -19.74 -0.42 -3.08
CA PRO A 18 -19.73 0.73 -2.18
C PRO A 18 -18.31 1.17 -1.81
N CYS A 19 -18.03 2.47 -1.88
CA CYS A 19 -16.71 3.01 -1.55
C CYS A 19 -16.43 2.89 -0.04
N PRO A 20 -15.29 2.30 0.37
CA PRO A 20 -14.94 2.12 1.79
C PRO A 20 -14.46 3.41 2.48
N TYR A 21 -14.20 4.47 1.70
CA TYR A 21 -13.61 5.73 2.20
C TYR A 21 -14.59 6.90 2.23
N LEU A 22 -15.45 7.01 1.22
CA LEU A 22 -16.37 8.14 1.03
C LEU A 22 -17.81 7.63 0.96
N PRO A 23 -18.64 7.89 1.98
CA PRO A 23 -20.04 7.45 1.99
C PRO A 23 -20.83 7.93 0.77
N GLY A 24 -21.73 7.07 0.27
CA GLY A 24 -22.58 7.38 -0.89
C GLY A 24 -21.91 7.32 -2.25
N ARG A 25 -20.61 6.96 -2.31
CA ARG A 25 -19.87 6.78 -3.56
C ARG A 25 -19.68 5.30 -3.90
N MET A 26 -19.42 5.03 -5.16
CA MET A 26 -19.06 3.71 -5.67
C MET A 26 -17.59 3.66 -6.06
N GLU A 27 -16.93 2.55 -5.76
CA GLU A 27 -15.57 2.26 -6.21
C GLU A 27 -15.53 1.21 -7.31
N ARG A 28 -14.51 1.33 -8.17
CA ARG A 28 -14.06 0.31 -9.11
C ARG A 28 -12.54 0.28 -9.07
N LYS A 29 -11.95 -0.87 -9.40
CA LYS A 29 -10.50 -1.06 -9.44
C LYS A 29 -10.10 -1.56 -10.81
N LEU A 30 -9.07 -0.94 -11.39
CA LEU A 30 -8.31 -1.50 -12.49
C LEU A 30 -7.25 -2.42 -11.89
N PHE A 31 -7.17 -3.67 -12.32
CA PHE A 31 -6.24 -4.63 -11.75
C PHE A 31 -5.60 -5.55 -12.79
N THR A 32 -4.43 -6.08 -12.45
CA THR A 32 -3.70 -7.08 -13.23
C THR A 32 -3.08 -8.11 -12.29
N ALA A 33 -2.85 -9.32 -12.78
CA ALA A 33 -2.23 -10.39 -12.00
C ALA A 33 -0.70 -10.22 -11.96
N LEU A 34 -0.12 -10.57 -10.82
CA LEU A 34 1.32 -10.75 -10.61
C LEU A 34 1.63 -12.24 -10.63
N GLN A 35 2.31 -12.70 -11.68
CA GLN A 35 2.64 -14.11 -11.85
C GLN A 35 3.97 -14.27 -12.61
N GLY A 36 4.65 -15.38 -12.34
CA GLY A 36 5.89 -15.77 -13.03
C GLY A 36 7.08 -14.89 -12.70
N ASP A 37 8.17 -15.12 -13.44
CA ASP A 37 9.50 -14.55 -13.15
C ASP A 37 9.57 -13.02 -13.29
N GLU A 38 8.65 -12.42 -14.06
CA GLU A 38 8.58 -10.98 -14.29
C GLU A 38 7.74 -10.23 -13.25
N ALA A 39 7.15 -10.92 -12.26
CA ALA A 39 6.26 -10.31 -11.28
C ALA A 39 6.93 -9.17 -10.50
N GLN A 40 8.21 -9.30 -10.12
CA GLN A 40 8.94 -8.24 -9.44
C GLN A 40 9.07 -6.99 -10.31
N ARG A 41 9.50 -7.13 -11.58
CA ARG A 41 9.67 -5.99 -12.50
C ARG A 41 8.35 -5.29 -12.78
N LEU A 42 7.26 -6.06 -12.91
CA LEU A 42 5.92 -5.52 -13.08
C LEU A 42 5.47 -4.75 -11.82
N ASN A 43 5.73 -5.29 -10.64
CA ASN A 43 5.44 -4.64 -9.35
C ASN A 43 6.19 -3.31 -9.19
N ASP A 44 7.49 -3.30 -9.49
CA ASP A 44 8.32 -2.09 -9.42
C ASP A 44 7.80 -1.02 -10.39
N SER A 45 7.52 -1.40 -11.65
CA SER A 45 7.02 -0.46 -12.67
C SER A 45 5.64 0.11 -12.34
N LEU A 46 4.69 -0.74 -11.94
CA LEU A 46 3.32 -0.29 -11.70
C LEU A 46 3.16 0.43 -10.36
N SER A 47 3.96 0.10 -9.33
CA SER A 47 3.97 0.85 -8.06
C SER A 47 4.36 2.32 -8.28
N LYS A 48 5.33 2.56 -9.15
CA LYS A 48 5.71 3.92 -9.61
C LYS A 48 4.61 4.63 -10.40
N GLN A 49 3.60 3.90 -10.87
CA GLN A 49 2.44 4.42 -11.62
C GLN A 49 1.16 4.40 -10.79
N GLY A 50 1.30 4.41 -9.46
CA GLY A 50 0.20 4.54 -8.51
C GLY A 50 -0.59 3.25 -8.24
N PHE A 51 -0.12 2.09 -8.72
CA PHE A 51 -0.71 0.81 -8.32
C PHE A 51 -0.28 0.42 -6.92
N ARG A 52 -1.10 -0.40 -6.27
CA ARG A 52 -0.81 -1.09 -5.02
C ARG A 52 -0.98 -2.59 -5.19
N ARG A 53 -0.22 -3.36 -4.42
CA ARG A 53 -0.36 -4.81 -4.36
C ARG A 53 -1.38 -5.24 -3.32
N SER A 54 -2.07 -6.34 -3.61
CA SER A 54 -2.79 -7.17 -2.65
C SER A 54 -2.62 -8.62 -3.10
N GLN A 55 -2.04 -9.50 -2.28
CA GLN A 55 -1.73 -10.88 -2.68
C GLN A 55 -0.99 -10.92 -4.05
N ASN A 56 -1.49 -11.71 -4.99
CA ASN A 56 -0.96 -11.87 -6.34
C ASN A 56 -1.60 -10.91 -7.36
N VAL A 57 -2.18 -9.77 -6.95
CA VAL A 57 -2.71 -8.76 -7.86
C VAL A 57 -2.16 -7.36 -7.56
N LEU A 58 -2.04 -6.57 -8.63
CA LEU A 58 -1.84 -5.13 -8.56
C LEU A 58 -3.12 -4.43 -8.94
N TYR A 59 -3.46 -3.37 -8.23
CA TYR A 59 -4.66 -2.60 -8.51
C TYR A 59 -4.45 -1.11 -8.30
N ARG A 60 -5.22 -0.31 -9.03
CA ARG A 60 -5.46 1.10 -8.73
C ARG A 60 -6.94 1.47 -8.84
N PRO A 61 -7.43 2.48 -8.11
CA PRO A 61 -8.77 3.02 -8.28
C PRO A 61 -9.04 3.42 -9.72
N ALA A 62 -10.23 3.09 -10.21
CA ALA A 62 -10.70 3.40 -11.56
C ALA A 62 -12.21 3.72 -11.54
N CYS A 63 -12.62 4.49 -10.53
CA CYS A 63 -14.01 4.87 -10.31
C CYS A 63 -14.52 5.72 -11.48
N ALA A 64 -15.79 5.55 -11.86
CA ALA A 64 -16.37 6.29 -12.99
C ALA A 64 -16.52 7.79 -12.69
N ASP A 65 -16.88 8.14 -11.44
CA ASP A 65 -17.31 9.48 -11.05
C ASP A 65 -16.48 10.06 -9.88
N CYS A 66 -15.23 9.61 -9.73
CA CYS A 66 -14.36 9.99 -8.61
C CYS A 66 -12.88 9.74 -8.91
N ALA A 67 -12.02 10.70 -8.58
CA ALA A 67 -10.55 10.59 -8.64
C ALA A 67 -9.87 10.97 -7.31
N ALA A 68 -10.58 10.77 -6.19
CA ALA A 68 -10.10 11.18 -4.85
C ALA A 68 -9.03 10.25 -4.26
N CYS A 69 -8.96 8.99 -4.67
CA CYS A 69 -7.97 8.05 -4.15
C CYS A 69 -6.62 8.27 -4.82
N LEU A 70 -5.68 8.91 -4.12
CA LEU A 70 -4.36 9.27 -4.63
C LEU A 70 -3.30 8.35 -4.03
N SER A 71 -2.47 7.70 -4.85
CA SER A 71 -1.35 6.93 -4.32
C SER A 71 -0.35 7.89 -3.65
N ALA A 72 0.15 7.53 -2.48
CA ALA A 72 1.00 8.37 -1.66
C ALA A 72 2.30 7.64 -1.33
N ARG A 73 3.41 8.38 -1.41
CA ARG A 73 4.73 7.93 -0.95
C ARG A 73 5.44 9.06 -0.20
N ILE A 74 6.46 8.73 0.58
CA ILE A 74 7.34 9.71 1.23
C ILE A 74 8.69 9.68 0.53
N ASP A 75 9.15 10.83 0.05
CA ASP A 75 10.56 11.08 -0.28
C ASP A 75 11.36 11.17 1.03
N VAL A 76 12.18 10.14 1.25
CA VAL A 76 12.98 9.96 2.46
C VAL A 76 14.02 11.08 2.65
N SER A 77 14.52 11.65 1.56
CA SER A 77 15.50 12.74 1.58
C SER A 77 14.87 14.06 2.04
N ARG A 78 13.56 14.22 1.82
CA ARG A 78 12.78 15.41 2.21
C ARG A 78 12.03 15.24 3.52
N PHE A 79 12.09 14.06 4.14
CA PHE A 79 11.45 13.80 5.42
C PHE A 79 12.21 14.41 6.61
N SER A 80 11.53 15.25 7.38
CA SER A 80 11.97 15.79 8.67
C SER A 80 10.91 15.54 9.75
N PRO A 81 11.24 14.82 10.85
CA PRO A 81 10.25 14.51 11.87
C PRO A 81 9.87 15.75 12.68
N THR A 82 8.57 15.96 12.83
CA THR A 82 7.98 16.98 13.71
C THR A 82 8.23 16.67 15.20
N LYS A 83 7.98 17.66 16.08
CA LYS A 83 8.11 17.45 17.54
C LYS A 83 7.23 16.30 18.04
N SER A 84 6.02 16.11 17.49
CA SER A 84 5.14 14.99 17.85
C SER A 84 5.68 13.66 17.35
N GLN A 85 6.15 13.57 16.11
CA GLN A 85 6.77 12.35 15.56
C GLN A 85 8.02 11.94 16.34
N LYS A 86 8.87 12.90 16.76
CA LYS A 86 10.01 12.61 17.65
C LYS A 86 9.56 12.04 19.01
N ARG A 87 8.45 12.51 19.57
CA ARG A 87 7.87 11.92 20.80
C ARG A 87 7.29 10.52 20.54
N VAL A 88 6.70 10.28 19.38
CA VAL A 88 6.23 8.95 18.98
C VAL A 88 7.40 7.97 18.92
N GLN A 89 8.51 8.33 18.25
CA GLN A 89 9.72 7.50 18.21
C GLN A 89 10.18 7.12 19.61
N ARG A 90 10.39 8.11 20.49
CA ARG A 90 10.85 7.87 21.87
C ARG A 90 9.95 6.94 22.67
N ARG A 91 8.62 7.09 22.53
CA ARG A 91 7.66 6.24 23.25
C ARG A 91 7.72 4.77 22.84
N ASN A 92 8.19 4.49 21.63
CA ASN A 92 8.22 3.14 21.05
C ASN A 92 9.66 2.58 20.97
N GLU A 93 10.67 3.21 21.59
CA GLU A 93 12.07 2.75 21.59
C GLU A 93 12.27 1.35 22.22
N HIS A 94 11.31 0.91 23.05
CA HIS A 94 11.28 -0.43 23.63
C HIS A 94 10.92 -1.51 22.60
N LEU A 95 10.44 -1.15 21.40
CA LEU A 95 10.13 -2.10 20.34
C LEU A 95 11.38 -2.43 19.52
N GLU A 96 11.72 -3.71 19.44
CA GLU A 96 12.74 -4.25 18.58
C GLU A 96 12.17 -4.65 17.22
N ARG A 97 12.72 -4.06 16.15
CA ARG A 97 12.40 -4.43 14.77
C ARG A 97 13.07 -5.74 14.36
N ARG A 98 12.32 -6.65 13.77
CA ARG A 98 12.82 -7.88 13.12
C ARG A 98 12.21 -8.02 11.73
N ALA A 99 13.05 -8.15 10.70
CA ALA A 99 12.59 -8.43 9.35
C ALA A 99 12.75 -9.91 9.05
N THR A 100 11.65 -10.61 8.79
CA THR A 100 11.57 -12.05 8.57
C THR A 100 11.07 -12.37 7.16
N SER A 101 11.15 -13.64 6.79
CA SER A 101 10.50 -14.14 5.57
C SER A 101 8.97 -14.03 5.70
N PRO A 102 8.23 -13.92 4.59
CA PRO A 102 6.77 -13.84 4.61
C PRO A 102 6.18 -15.21 4.92
N TRP A 103 6.20 -15.56 6.21
CA TRP A 103 5.64 -16.79 6.77
C TRP A 103 4.64 -16.38 7.85
N ALA A 104 3.40 -16.86 7.73
CA ALA A 104 2.36 -16.54 8.69
C ALA A 104 2.56 -17.34 9.98
N THR A 105 2.47 -16.67 11.12
CA THR A 105 2.52 -17.31 12.44
C THR A 105 1.21 -17.14 13.19
N GLU A 106 0.99 -18.00 14.19
CA GLU A 106 -0.17 -17.91 15.08
C GLU A 106 -0.19 -16.58 15.84
N ASP A 107 0.96 -16.17 16.42
CA ASP A 107 1.10 -14.87 17.09
C ASP A 107 0.73 -13.68 16.19
N GLN A 108 1.10 -13.73 14.91
CA GLN A 108 0.73 -12.69 13.95
C GLN A 108 -0.78 -12.70 13.66
N TYR A 109 -1.38 -13.88 13.52
CA TYR A 109 -2.81 -14.01 13.27
C TYR A 109 -3.66 -13.54 14.46
N ASP A 110 -3.28 -13.91 15.68
CA ASP A 110 -3.95 -13.47 16.91
C ASP A 110 -3.91 -11.95 17.03
N LEU A 111 -2.73 -11.35 16.82
CA LEU A 111 -2.56 -9.90 16.82
C LEU A 111 -3.40 -9.21 15.72
N PHE A 112 -3.50 -9.85 14.55
CA PHE A 112 -4.31 -9.38 13.44
C PHE A 112 -5.81 -9.40 13.78
N ARG A 113 -6.31 -10.47 14.41
CA ARG A 113 -7.69 -10.58 14.90
C ARG A 113 -8.00 -9.50 15.93
N ASP A 114 -7.16 -9.34 16.94
CA ASP A 114 -7.30 -8.29 17.96
C ASP A 114 -7.37 -6.89 17.33
N TYR A 115 -6.50 -6.63 16.35
CA TYR A 115 -6.48 -5.36 15.63
C TYR A 115 -7.77 -5.12 14.83
N LEU A 116 -8.25 -6.13 14.10
CA LEU A 116 -9.47 -6.04 13.31
C LEU A 116 -10.70 -5.82 14.19
N ASP A 117 -10.84 -6.58 15.28
CA ASP A 117 -11.99 -6.46 16.19
C ASP A 117 -12.03 -5.06 16.82
N ALA A 118 -10.87 -4.48 17.14
CA ALA A 118 -10.79 -3.14 17.74
C ALA A 118 -10.96 -1.98 16.74
N ARG A 119 -10.53 -2.11 15.48
CA ARG A 119 -10.43 -0.99 14.52
C ARG A 119 -11.29 -1.14 13.27
N HIS A 120 -11.64 -2.36 12.91
CA HIS A 120 -12.21 -2.73 11.61
C HIS A 120 -13.31 -3.80 11.72
N ALA A 121 -14.07 -3.83 12.81
CA ALA A 121 -15.14 -4.82 13.04
C ALA A 121 -16.21 -4.91 11.93
N SER A 122 -16.31 -3.91 11.05
CA SER A 122 -17.22 -3.90 9.88
C SER A 122 -16.52 -3.75 8.54
N GLY A 123 -15.20 -3.94 8.49
CA GLY A 123 -14.40 -3.88 7.27
C GLY A 123 -14.42 -5.20 6.50
N GLY A 124 -14.12 -5.17 5.20
CA GLY A 124 -14.12 -6.38 4.35
C GLY A 124 -13.09 -7.46 4.70
N MET A 125 -12.29 -7.26 5.76
CA MET A 125 -11.36 -8.26 6.31
C MET A 125 -11.80 -8.76 7.70
N ALA A 126 -12.90 -8.26 8.27
CA ALA A 126 -13.33 -8.59 9.63
C ALA A 126 -13.58 -10.10 9.84
N ASP A 127 -14.04 -10.76 8.78
CA ASP A 127 -14.37 -12.19 8.78
C ASP A 127 -13.23 -13.05 8.22
N MET A 128 -12.04 -12.48 8.02
CA MET A 128 -10.89 -13.21 7.48
C MET A 128 -10.45 -14.31 8.44
N ASP A 129 -10.32 -15.53 7.91
CA ASP A 129 -9.83 -16.69 8.66
C ASP A 129 -8.29 -16.84 8.62
N ALA A 130 -7.76 -17.83 9.34
CA ALA A 130 -6.32 -18.07 9.42
C ALA A 130 -5.70 -18.49 8.08
N PHE A 131 -6.45 -19.18 7.21
CA PHE A 131 -5.97 -19.59 5.89
C PHE A 131 -5.91 -18.40 4.93
N GLU A 132 -6.91 -17.53 4.96
CA GLU A 132 -6.93 -16.30 4.17
C GLU A 132 -5.86 -15.31 4.64
N PHE A 133 -5.60 -15.23 5.95
CA PHE A 133 -4.48 -14.48 6.51
C PHE A 133 -3.14 -15.05 6.03
N ALA A 134 -2.96 -16.38 6.11
CA ALA A 134 -1.75 -17.03 5.62
C ALA A 134 -1.55 -16.76 4.12
N ALA A 135 -2.60 -16.88 3.31
CA ALA A 135 -2.54 -16.55 1.88
C ALA A 135 -2.15 -15.08 1.64
N MET A 136 -2.68 -14.13 2.41
CA MET A 136 -2.29 -12.71 2.33
C MET A 136 -0.78 -12.50 2.58
N VAL A 137 -0.21 -13.23 3.54
CA VAL A 137 1.20 -13.11 3.92
C VAL A 137 2.11 -13.87 2.95
N GLU A 138 1.79 -15.12 2.66
CA GLU A 138 2.70 -16.09 2.04
C GLU A 138 2.60 -16.11 0.50
N GLU A 139 1.43 -15.82 -0.08
CA GLU A 139 1.24 -15.83 -1.54
C GLU A 139 1.77 -14.55 -2.19
N THR A 140 3.09 -14.43 -2.21
CA THR A 140 3.80 -13.29 -2.77
C THR A 140 4.75 -13.69 -3.91
N PRO A 141 4.47 -13.30 -5.16
CA PRO A 141 5.37 -13.51 -6.30
C PRO A 141 6.48 -12.44 -6.37
N VAL A 142 6.56 -11.55 -5.37
CA VAL A 142 7.53 -10.46 -5.27
C VAL A 142 8.33 -10.55 -3.99
N ARG A 143 9.42 -9.77 -3.90
CA ARG A 143 10.29 -9.66 -2.73
C ARG A 143 9.53 -9.01 -1.58
N THR A 144 9.00 -9.84 -0.70
CA THR A 144 8.23 -9.41 0.47
C THR A 144 8.95 -9.80 1.76
N ARG A 145 8.83 -8.93 2.77
CA ARG A 145 9.28 -9.18 4.14
C ARG A 145 8.13 -8.93 5.10
N VAL A 146 8.12 -9.67 6.22
CA VAL A 146 7.30 -9.34 7.38
C VAL A 146 8.20 -8.61 8.37
N VAL A 147 7.81 -7.39 8.73
CA VAL A 147 8.55 -6.55 9.67
C VAL A 147 7.81 -6.58 11.00
N GLU A 148 8.33 -7.35 11.94
CA GLU A 148 7.79 -7.54 13.28
C GLU A 148 8.40 -6.55 14.26
N TYR A 149 7.62 -6.15 15.26
CA TYR A 149 8.02 -5.25 16.33
C TYR A 149 7.75 -5.93 17.66
N ILE A 150 8.83 -6.37 18.30
CA ILE A 150 8.79 -7.15 19.53
C ILE A 150 9.07 -6.25 20.72
N ASP A 151 8.24 -6.31 21.76
CA ASP A 151 8.53 -5.63 23.02
C ASP A 151 9.75 -6.27 23.70
N ARG A 152 10.80 -5.47 23.98
CA ARG A 152 12.06 -5.99 24.54
C ARG A 152 11.91 -6.57 25.94
N ASP A 153 10.94 -6.09 26.72
CA ASP A 153 10.78 -6.48 28.12
C ASP A 153 9.99 -7.79 28.26
N SER A 154 8.89 -7.92 27.52
CA SER A 154 8.00 -9.08 27.54
C SER A 154 8.30 -10.13 26.48
N GLY A 155 8.97 -9.76 25.39
CA GLY A 155 9.16 -10.60 24.21
C GLY A 155 7.92 -10.74 23.33
N ALA A 156 6.84 -10.01 23.61
CA ALA A 156 5.58 -10.11 22.87
C ALA A 156 5.63 -9.42 21.50
N LEU A 157 4.93 -9.98 20.51
CA LEU A 157 4.70 -9.33 19.22
C LEU A 157 3.69 -8.18 19.38
N MET A 158 4.13 -6.95 19.14
CA MET A 158 3.32 -5.74 19.35
C MET A 158 2.81 -5.12 18.06
N ALA A 159 3.51 -5.32 16.95
CA ALA A 159 3.07 -4.90 15.62
C ALA A 159 3.73 -5.72 14.53
N SER A 160 3.10 -5.75 13.37
CA SER A 160 3.65 -6.38 12.18
C SER A 160 3.29 -5.58 10.92
N CYS A 161 4.19 -5.56 9.94
CA CYS A 161 3.99 -4.94 8.63
C CYS A 161 4.40 -5.90 7.52
N LEU A 162 3.47 -6.20 6.62
CA LEU A 162 3.75 -6.84 5.35
C LEU A 162 4.31 -5.77 4.40
N THR A 163 5.55 -5.96 3.96
CA THR A 163 6.32 -4.94 3.26
C THR A 163 6.95 -5.49 1.99
N ASP A 164 6.65 -4.88 0.85
CA ASP A 164 7.34 -5.20 -0.39
C ASP A 164 8.61 -4.37 -0.50
N ILE A 165 9.67 -5.01 -0.99
CA ILE A 165 10.92 -4.33 -1.34
C ILE A 165 10.90 -4.06 -2.85
N LEU A 166 10.83 -2.78 -3.20
CA LEU A 166 10.87 -2.29 -4.58
C LEU A 166 12.31 -1.94 -4.95
N ASP A 167 12.53 -1.62 -6.22
CA ASP A 167 13.83 -1.13 -6.70
C ASP A 167 14.15 0.31 -6.27
N ASP A 168 13.14 1.10 -5.88
CA ASP A 168 13.26 2.50 -5.44
C ASP A 168 12.69 2.77 -4.04
N GLY A 169 12.33 1.73 -3.29
CA GLY A 169 11.62 1.95 -2.03
C GLY A 169 11.14 0.70 -1.32
N VAL A 170 10.38 0.93 -0.25
CA VAL A 170 9.56 -0.09 0.38
C VAL A 170 8.10 0.27 0.26
N SER A 171 7.22 -0.71 0.09
CA SER A 171 5.77 -0.52 0.06
C SER A 171 5.14 -1.18 1.27
N MET A 172 4.48 -0.37 2.11
CA MET A 172 3.71 -0.87 3.24
C MET A 172 2.36 -1.42 2.73
N VAL A 173 2.33 -2.73 2.47
CA VAL A 173 1.16 -3.42 1.91
C VAL A 173 0.04 -3.45 2.94
N TYR A 174 0.36 -3.95 4.15
CA TYR A 174 -0.57 -4.03 5.26
C TYR A 174 0.18 -3.92 6.60
N SER A 175 -0.47 -3.31 7.60
CA SER A 175 0.11 -3.17 8.93
C SER A 175 -0.97 -3.31 9.99
N PHE A 176 -0.65 -4.02 11.07
CA PHE A 176 -1.51 -4.21 12.22
C PHE A 176 -0.68 -4.16 13.51
N PHE A 177 -1.33 -3.83 14.63
CA PHE A 177 -0.64 -3.62 15.90
C PHE A 177 -1.56 -3.87 17.08
N ASN A 178 -0.98 -4.07 18.25
CA ASN A 178 -1.70 -4.34 19.49
C ASN A 178 -2.54 -3.10 19.89
N PRO A 179 -3.88 -3.20 19.94
CA PRO A 179 -4.73 -2.05 20.23
C PRO A 179 -4.49 -1.42 21.60
N SER A 180 -3.96 -2.18 22.58
CA SER A 180 -3.68 -1.68 23.93
C SER A 180 -2.64 -0.56 23.96
N ILE A 181 -1.71 -0.54 23.00
CA ILE A 181 -0.67 0.49 22.89
C ILE A 181 -1.09 1.67 21.99
N ALA A 182 -2.36 1.78 21.60
CA ALA A 182 -2.83 2.83 20.68
C ALA A 182 -2.44 4.26 21.10
N ARG A 183 -2.35 4.55 22.41
CA ARG A 183 -1.92 5.86 22.94
C ARG A 183 -0.48 6.23 22.59
N GLN A 184 0.34 5.25 22.25
CA GLN A 184 1.74 5.43 21.82
C GLN A 184 1.86 5.77 20.33
N SER A 185 0.75 5.71 19.59
CA SER A 185 0.67 5.95 18.14
C SER A 185 1.50 4.96 17.31
N PRO A 186 1.34 3.63 17.51
CA PRO A 186 2.12 2.61 16.82
C PRO A 186 2.05 2.75 15.30
N GLY A 187 0.88 2.98 14.70
CA GLY A 187 0.77 3.20 13.25
C GLY A 187 1.68 4.32 12.69
N THR A 188 1.84 5.42 13.44
CA THR A 188 2.80 6.47 13.07
C THR A 188 4.24 6.01 13.27
N TYR A 189 4.52 5.29 14.36
CA TYR A 189 5.84 4.73 14.61
C TYR A 189 6.30 3.79 13.50
N LEU A 190 5.43 2.88 13.03
CA LEU A 190 5.74 1.94 11.95
C LEU A 190 6.20 2.67 10.68
N ILE A 191 5.51 3.75 10.29
CA ILE A 191 5.92 4.56 9.15
C ILE A 191 7.28 5.23 9.38
N LEU A 192 7.49 5.79 10.58
CA LEU A 192 8.76 6.42 10.94
C LEU A 192 9.93 5.43 10.91
N ASP A 193 9.69 4.19 11.33
CA ASP A 193 10.68 3.12 11.24
C ASP A 193 10.95 2.69 9.80
N HIS A 194 9.93 2.58 8.94
CA HIS A 194 10.12 2.26 7.51
C HIS A 194 10.87 3.36 6.76
N ILE A 195 10.72 4.62 7.16
CA ILE A 195 11.57 5.72 6.66
C ILE A 195 13.02 5.49 7.08
N GLN A 196 13.26 5.10 8.33
CA GLN A 196 14.61 4.78 8.79
C GLN A 196 15.19 3.56 8.06
N MET A 197 14.39 2.51 7.84
CA MET A 197 14.77 1.35 7.04
C MET A 197 15.19 1.75 5.62
N CYS A 198 14.45 2.64 4.96
CA CYS A 198 14.84 3.15 3.65
C CYS A 198 16.16 3.91 3.70
N ARG A 199 16.41 4.71 4.74
CA ARG A 199 17.72 5.37 4.93
C ARG A 199 18.85 4.36 5.09
N ASP A 200 18.64 3.32 5.90
CA ASP A 200 19.63 2.26 6.12
C ASP A 200 19.94 1.50 4.82
N LEU A 201 18.96 1.33 3.94
CA LEU A 201 19.06 0.64 2.65
C LEU A 201 19.46 1.54 1.48
N GLY A 202 19.52 2.86 1.66
CA GLY A 202 19.75 3.82 0.57
C GLY A 202 18.58 3.92 -0.43
N LEU A 203 17.37 3.58 -0.01
CA LEU A 203 16.16 3.64 -0.84
C LEU A 203 15.46 5.01 -0.70
N PRO A 204 15.03 5.65 -1.80
CA PRO A 204 14.48 6.99 -1.75
C PRO A 204 13.03 7.08 -1.26
N TYR A 205 12.21 6.02 -1.37
CA TYR A 205 10.77 6.14 -1.13
C TYR A 205 10.17 5.12 -0.15
N VAL A 206 9.19 5.58 0.63
CA VAL A 206 8.26 4.72 1.38
C VAL A 206 6.86 4.88 0.79
N TYR A 207 6.32 3.85 0.14
CA TYR A 207 4.97 3.85 -0.41
C TYR A 207 3.95 3.50 0.69
N LEU A 208 2.99 4.40 0.92
CA LEU A 208 1.99 4.33 1.99
C LEU A 208 0.60 3.91 1.51
N GLY A 209 0.48 3.64 0.22
CA GLY A 209 -0.78 3.38 -0.43
C GLY A 209 -1.62 4.63 -0.63
N TYR A 210 -2.95 4.51 -0.56
CA TYR A 210 -3.80 5.64 -0.90
C TYR A 210 -3.94 6.64 0.25
N TRP A 211 -3.85 7.92 -0.10
CA TRP A 211 -4.42 9.02 0.65
C TRP A 211 -5.74 9.42 -0.03
N VAL A 212 -6.78 9.68 0.77
CA VAL A 212 -8.11 10.05 0.27
C VAL A 212 -8.53 11.33 1.00
N PRO A 213 -8.64 12.47 0.30
CA PRO A 213 -9.17 13.70 0.87
C PRO A 213 -10.53 13.45 1.52
N GLY A 214 -10.76 14.05 2.69
CA GLY A 214 -12.02 13.89 3.43
C GLY A 214 -12.23 12.53 4.12
N SER A 215 -11.30 11.56 4.01
CA SER A 215 -11.40 10.29 4.73
C SER A 215 -10.70 10.35 6.09
N PRO A 216 -11.42 10.22 7.23
CA PRO A 216 -10.80 10.22 8.55
C PRO A 216 -9.78 9.08 8.74
N LYS A 217 -9.99 7.95 8.06
CA LYS A 217 -9.09 6.78 8.11
C LYS A 217 -7.74 7.06 7.46
N MET A 218 -7.67 7.97 6.50
CA MET A 218 -6.47 8.22 5.68
C MET A 218 -5.82 9.58 5.95
N GLY A 219 -6.47 10.48 6.68
CA GLY A 219 -5.98 11.84 6.92
C GLY A 219 -4.61 11.93 7.58
N TYR A 220 -4.21 10.94 8.38
CA TYR A 220 -2.95 10.98 9.13
C TYR A 220 -1.69 11.02 8.23
N LYS A 221 -1.76 10.51 6.99
CA LYS A 221 -0.61 10.46 6.06
C LYS A 221 -0.15 11.86 5.65
N ALA A 222 -1.08 12.82 5.58
CA ALA A 222 -0.78 14.22 5.27
C ALA A 222 0.15 14.89 6.30
N GLY A 223 0.30 14.32 7.49
CA GLY A 223 1.18 14.84 8.55
C GLY A 223 2.67 14.51 8.39
N PHE A 224 3.06 13.78 7.35
CA PHE A 224 4.47 13.45 7.07
C PHE A 224 5.02 14.43 6.03
N SER A 225 6.12 15.12 6.36
CA SER A 225 6.86 15.96 5.41
C SER A 225 7.47 15.12 4.28
N GLY A 226 7.59 15.68 3.08
CA GLY A 226 8.12 14.96 1.93
C GLY A 226 7.13 13.96 1.33
N ILE A 227 5.84 14.05 1.69
CA ILE A 227 4.81 13.23 1.06
C ILE A 227 4.54 13.73 -0.36
N GLU A 228 4.58 12.80 -1.30
CA GLU A 228 4.25 12.97 -2.71
C GLU A 228 2.96 12.19 -3.02
N LEU A 229 2.16 12.72 -3.93
CA LEU A 229 0.93 12.11 -4.41
C LEU A 229 1.03 11.85 -5.92
N TYR A 230 0.52 10.70 -6.35
CA TYR A 230 0.42 10.37 -7.77
C TYR A 230 -0.83 11.02 -8.39
N VAL A 231 -0.62 12.04 -9.21
CA VAL A 231 -1.63 12.91 -9.79
C VAL A 231 -1.33 13.10 -11.28
N GLY A 232 -2.32 12.87 -12.15
CA GLY A 232 -2.17 13.16 -13.58
C GLY A 232 -1.01 12.43 -14.26
N GLY A 233 -0.69 11.22 -13.78
CA GLY A 233 0.42 10.42 -14.29
C GLY A 233 1.79 10.78 -13.72
N GLN A 234 1.89 11.71 -12.77
CA GLN A 234 3.14 12.19 -12.20
C GLN A 234 3.12 12.16 -10.67
N TRP A 235 4.30 12.03 -10.06
CA TRP A 235 4.47 12.26 -8.63
C TRP A 235 4.67 13.75 -8.38
N GLU A 236 3.81 14.34 -7.56
CA GLU A 236 3.87 15.75 -7.17
C GLU A 236 3.95 15.87 -5.66
N ASP A 237 4.57 16.95 -5.18
CA ASP A 237 4.48 17.32 -3.78
C ASP A 237 3.02 17.49 -3.35
N MET A 238 2.70 16.99 -2.15
CA MET A 238 1.39 17.23 -1.59
C MET A 238 1.19 18.72 -1.31
N ARG A 239 0.17 19.28 -1.97
CA ARG A 239 -0.39 20.61 -1.71
C ARG A 239 -1.31 20.58 -0.48
N PRO A 240 -1.79 21.74 0.02
CA PRO A 240 -2.83 21.77 1.05
C PRO A 240 -4.02 20.87 0.68
N SER A 241 -4.62 20.20 1.66
CA SER A 241 -5.68 19.21 1.40
C SER A 241 -6.91 19.78 0.68
N GLU A 242 -7.18 21.08 0.89
CA GLU A 242 -8.26 21.85 0.26
C GLU A 242 -8.15 21.82 -1.28
N ASP A 243 -6.93 21.83 -1.83
CA ASP A 243 -6.67 21.76 -3.27
C ASP A 243 -7.09 20.42 -3.91
N TYR A 244 -7.43 19.43 -3.10
CA TYR A 244 -7.82 18.09 -3.56
C TYR A 244 -9.29 17.77 -3.31
N GLU A 245 -10.07 18.66 -2.68
CA GLU A 245 -11.48 18.42 -2.34
C GLU A 245 -12.34 18.18 -3.59
N ASP A 246 -12.06 18.92 -4.67
CA ASP A 246 -12.76 18.81 -5.95
C ASP A 246 -12.44 17.53 -6.72
N ARG A 247 -11.43 16.74 -6.33
CA ARG A 247 -11.10 15.49 -7.04
C ARG A 247 -12.15 14.40 -6.90
N ALA A 248 -13.07 14.57 -5.96
CA ALA A 248 -14.26 13.75 -5.88
C ALA A 248 -15.28 14.10 -7.00
N HIS A 249 -15.04 15.14 -7.81
CA HIS A 249 -15.91 15.52 -8.91
C HIS A 249 -15.71 14.60 -10.14
N PRO A 250 -16.79 14.23 -10.86
CA PRO A 250 -16.73 13.31 -12.02
C PRO A 250 -15.87 13.79 -13.20
N LEU A 251 -15.55 15.08 -13.29
CA LEU A 251 -14.74 15.63 -14.38
C LEU A 251 -13.25 15.29 -14.29
N HIS A 252 -12.83 14.63 -13.21
CA HIS A 252 -11.43 14.25 -12.99
C HIS A 252 -11.12 12.79 -13.29
N SER A 253 -12.07 12.02 -13.85
CA SER A 253 -11.86 10.62 -14.25
C SER A 253 -11.72 10.48 -15.77
N ASP A 254 -10.53 10.11 -16.21
CA ASP A 254 -10.29 9.75 -17.61
C ASP A 254 -11.01 8.43 -17.95
N PRO A 255 -11.42 8.22 -19.22
CA PRO A 255 -11.95 6.94 -19.66
C PRO A 255 -11.00 5.77 -19.36
N ILE A 256 -11.55 4.60 -18.99
CA ILE A 256 -10.76 3.40 -18.68
C ILE A 256 -9.79 3.04 -19.81
N ALA A 257 -10.19 3.21 -21.07
CA ALA A 257 -9.35 2.91 -22.22
C ALA A 257 -8.08 3.78 -22.26
N GLU A 258 -8.21 5.06 -21.93
CA GLU A 258 -7.09 6.01 -21.83
C GLU A 258 -6.21 5.68 -20.63
N GLN A 259 -6.82 5.45 -19.47
CA GLN A 259 -6.09 5.00 -18.28
C GLN A 259 -5.23 3.76 -18.54
N VAL A 260 -5.76 2.79 -19.29
CA VAL A 260 -5.00 1.59 -19.69
C VAL A 260 -3.96 1.95 -20.75
N ALA A 261 -4.25 2.80 -21.72
CA ALA A 261 -3.31 3.25 -22.76
C ALA A 261 -2.06 3.92 -22.17
N ASP A 262 -2.17 4.60 -21.05
CA ASP A 262 -1.05 5.35 -20.43
C ASP A 262 -0.11 4.50 -19.56
N ILE A 263 -0.44 3.22 -19.32
CA ILE A 263 0.40 2.35 -18.48
C ILE A 263 1.73 1.97 -19.17
N VAL A 264 2.86 2.34 -18.58
CA VAL A 264 4.17 1.93 -19.07
C VAL A 264 4.50 0.54 -18.52
N LEU A 265 4.62 -0.46 -19.40
CA LEU A 265 5.06 -1.80 -19.00
C LEU A 265 6.60 -1.90 -19.00
N PRO A 266 7.20 -2.76 -18.17
CA PRO A 266 8.64 -3.02 -18.23
C PRO A 266 9.11 -3.46 -19.62
N ASP A 267 10.32 -3.08 -20.00
CA ASP A 267 10.92 -3.48 -21.29
C ASP A 267 10.86 -5.00 -21.50
N GLY A 268 10.36 -5.42 -22.67
CA GLY A 268 10.16 -6.82 -23.03
C GLY A 268 8.76 -7.38 -22.74
N MET A 269 7.91 -6.66 -22.01
CA MET A 269 6.49 -7.00 -21.82
C MET A 269 5.64 -6.24 -22.86
N ALA A 270 5.44 -6.82 -24.04
CA ALA A 270 4.56 -6.22 -25.05
C ALA A 270 3.10 -6.24 -24.57
N ARG A 271 2.30 -5.21 -24.90
CA ARG A 271 0.84 -5.24 -24.71
C ARG A 271 0.23 -6.20 -25.73
N HIS A 272 -0.67 -7.09 -25.31
CA HIS A 272 -1.54 -7.75 -26.27
C HIS A 272 -2.52 -6.71 -26.82
N SER A 273 -2.23 -6.17 -28.00
CA SER A 273 -3.23 -5.50 -28.81
C SER A 273 -4.28 -6.55 -29.18
N GLY A 274 -5.40 -6.57 -28.46
CA GLY A 274 -6.58 -7.33 -28.85
C GLY A 274 -7.10 -6.78 -30.17
N ALA A 275 -6.61 -7.34 -31.28
CA ALA A 275 -7.25 -7.20 -32.57
C ALA A 275 -8.34 -8.28 -32.66
N THR A 276 -9.56 -7.81 -32.59
CA THR A 276 -10.82 -8.44 -32.99
C THR A 276 -10.66 -9.48 -34.10
N ARG A 277 -11.28 -10.65 -33.88
CA ARG A 277 -11.96 -11.41 -34.94
C ARG A 277 -13.30 -11.87 -34.42
#